data_AF-A0A7X0LBK0-F1
#
_entry.id   AF-A0A7X0LBK0-F1
#
_cell.length_a   1.000
_cell.length_b   1.000
_cell.length_c   1.000
_cell.angle_alpha   90.00
_cell.angle_beta   90.00
_cell.angle_gamma   90.00
#
_symmetry.space_group_name_H-M   'P 1'
#
loop_
_entity.id
_entity.type
_entity.pdbx_description
1 polymer ?
#
loop_
_entity_poly.entity_id
_entity_poly.type
_entity_poly.pdbx_seq_one_letter_code
_entity_poly.pdbx_strand_id
1 'polypeptide(L)'
;MTQLGLPEDGMRCSDGTLRFAPRLPERYSRLAFTVGFLDRCLRVELTADRATYTLNSGLPLTIRHHGTELTVSEDAPVSHPIPDLPHRPAPGQPPHRAPNAR
;
A
#
# COMPACT_ATOMS: atom_id res chain seq x y z
N MET A 1 -20.71 -6.52 -16.62
CA MET A 1 -20.27 -6.78 -15.23
C MET A 1 -19.27 -5.70 -14.85
N THR A 2 -19.75 -4.57 -14.36
CA THR A 2 -18.88 -3.45 -13.96
C THR A 2 -18.58 -3.63 -12.48
N GLN A 3 -17.38 -4.14 -12.18
CA GLN A 3 -16.90 -4.27 -10.81
C GLN A 3 -16.81 -2.87 -10.21
N LEU A 4 -17.76 -2.55 -9.32
CA LEU A 4 -17.74 -1.36 -8.48
C LEU A 4 -16.51 -1.47 -7.57
N GLY A 5 -15.39 -0.91 -8.03
CA GLY A 5 -14.14 -0.87 -7.30
C GLY A 5 -14.31 -0.05 -6.03
N LEU A 6 -14.61 -0.74 -4.93
CA LEU A 6 -14.33 -0.21 -3.60
C LEU A 6 -12.87 0.29 -3.60
N PRO A 7 -12.58 1.48 -3.05
CA PRO A 7 -11.20 1.94 -2.95
C PRO A 7 -10.42 0.92 -2.13
N GLU A 8 -9.54 0.16 -2.80
CA GLU A 8 -8.68 -0.82 -2.17
C GLU A 8 -7.55 -0.07 -1.45
N ASP A 9 -7.84 0.44 -0.26
CA ASP A 9 -6.84 1.09 0.57
C ASP A 9 -5.92 0.02 1.19
N GLY A 10 -4.61 0.10 0.94
CA GLY A 10 -3.60 -0.72 1.62
C GLY A 10 -2.86 -1.76 0.76
N MET A 11 -2.41 -2.84 1.42
CA MET A 11 -1.65 -3.96 0.82
C MET A 11 -2.56 -5.17 0.61
N ARG A 12 -2.50 -5.79 -0.58
CA ARG A 12 -3.23 -7.02 -0.93
C ARG A 12 -2.25 -8.01 -1.56
N CYS A 13 -2.40 -9.29 -1.26
CA CYS A 13 -1.75 -10.36 -2.02
C CYS A 13 -2.84 -11.19 -2.73
N SER A 14 -2.66 -11.45 -4.01
CA SER A 14 -3.54 -12.33 -4.79
C SER A 14 -2.73 -12.92 -5.93
N ASP A 15 -2.90 -14.22 -6.18
CA ASP A 15 -2.25 -14.93 -7.29
C ASP A 15 -0.72 -14.71 -7.34
N GLY A 16 -0.05 -14.81 -6.18
CA GLY A 16 1.40 -14.62 -6.11
C GLY A 16 1.91 -13.18 -6.35
N THR A 17 1.01 -12.21 -6.54
CA THR A 17 1.35 -10.81 -6.78
C THR A 17 1.02 -9.94 -5.57
N LEU A 18 1.99 -9.12 -5.15
CA LEU A 18 1.78 -8.10 -4.11
C LEU A 18 1.28 -6.81 -4.75
N ARG A 19 0.11 -6.34 -4.32
CA ARG A 19 -0.49 -5.08 -4.74
C ARG A 19 -0.48 -4.08 -3.60
N PHE A 20 0.02 -2.90 -3.90
CA PHE A 20 0.12 -1.76 -3.01
C PHE A 20 -0.71 -0.59 -3.57
N ALA A 21 -1.73 -0.17 -2.82
CA ALA A 21 -2.41 1.11 -3.00
C ALA A 21 -2.48 1.83 -1.65
N PRO A 22 -1.32 2.12 -1.04
CA PRO A 22 -1.25 2.71 0.29
C PRO A 22 -1.73 4.16 0.24
N ARG A 23 -2.52 4.55 1.23
CA ARG A 23 -2.76 5.96 1.54
C ARG A 23 -2.17 6.29 2.88
N LEU A 24 -1.39 7.36 2.94
CA LEU A 24 -0.87 7.87 4.20
C LEU A 24 -1.91 8.84 4.79
N PRO A 25 -2.46 8.58 5.98
CA PRO A 25 -3.30 9.55 6.66
C PRO A 25 -2.53 10.83 6.96
N GLU A 26 -3.17 11.99 6.86
CA GLU A 26 -2.56 13.33 7.01
C GLU A 26 -1.76 13.54 8.31
N ARG A 27 -2.03 12.72 9.33
CA ARG A 27 -1.35 12.79 10.64
C ARG A 27 0.07 12.21 10.62
N TYR A 28 0.45 11.50 9.57
CA TYR A 28 1.76 10.87 9.46
C TYR A 28 2.53 11.49 8.30
N SER A 29 3.74 11.99 8.57
CA SER A 29 4.63 12.49 7.52
C SER A 29 5.39 11.36 6.81
N ARG A 30 5.52 10.19 7.47
CA ARG A 30 6.20 9.00 6.95
C ARG A 30 5.74 7.73 7.67
N LEU A 31 5.66 6.63 6.93
CA LEU A 31 5.42 5.28 7.46
C LEU A 31 6.37 4.29 6.77
N ALA A 32 7.05 3.43 7.53
CA ALA A 32 7.90 2.39 6.97
C ALA A 32 7.63 1.04 7.65
N PHE A 33 7.57 -0.03 6.86
CA PHE A 33 7.36 -1.39 7.35
C PHE A 33 8.03 -2.41 6.41
N THR A 34 8.22 -3.64 6.90
CA THR A 34 8.84 -4.73 6.12
C THR A 34 7.83 -5.85 5.91
N VAL A 35 7.81 -6.41 4.71
CA VAL A 35 6.93 -7.47 4.27
C VAL A 35 7.77 -8.68 3.86
N GLY A 36 7.52 -9.83 4.49
CA GLY A 36 8.05 -11.12 4.04
C GLY A 36 7.13 -11.74 2.98
N PHE A 37 7.68 -12.16 1.84
CA PHE A 37 6.89 -12.76 0.76
C PHE A 37 7.70 -13.80 -0.04
N LEU A 38 7.33 -15.08 0.05
CA LEU A 38 7.98 -16.18 -0.68
C LEU A 38 9.53 -16.13 -0.60
N ASP A 39 10.08 -16.21 0.63
CA ASP A 39 11.53 -16.12 0.93
C ASP A 39 12.18 -14.76 0.63
N ARG A 40 11.38 -13.75 0.26
CA ARG A 40 11.85 -12.38 0.02
C ARG A 40 11.49 -11.46 1.17
N CYS A 41 12.33 -10.47 1.41
CA CYS A 41 12.08 -9.41 2.39
C CYS A 41 12.00 -8.06 1.68
N LEU A 42 10.81 -7.47 1.59
CA LEU A 42 10.58 -6.18 0.97
C LEU A 42 10.33 -5.11 2.04
N ARG A 43 11.19 -4.10 2.13
CA ARG A 43 10.91 -2.89 2.91
C ARG A 43 10.13 -1.89 2.07
N VAL A 44 9.07 -1.38 2.65
CA VAL A 44 8.19 -0.37 2.06
C VAL A 44 8.30 0.88 2.91
N GLU A 45 8.55 2.01 2.28
CA GLU A 45 8.61 3.32 2.90
C GLU A 45 7.66 4.27 2.16
N LEU A 46 6.78 4.93 2.90
CA LEU A 46 5.71 5.78 2.39
C LEU A 46 5.87 7.18 2.96
N THR A 47 5.84 8.19 2.10
CA THR A 47 5.63 9.59 2.44
C THR A 47 4.25 10.03 1.95
N ALA A 48 3.89 11.30 2.13
CA ALA A 48 2.62 11.84 1.65
C ALA A 48 2.48 11.72 0.11
N ASP A 49 3.57 11.86 -0.62
CA ASP A 49 3.59 11.94 -2.08
C ASP A 49 4.24 10.73 -2.77
N ARG A 50 4.93 9.85 -2.03
CA ARG A 50 5.78 8.81 -2.62
C ARG A 50 5.81 7.51 -1.82
N ALA A 51 6.00 6.41 -2.55
CA ALA A 51 6.31 5.10 -2.01
C ALA A 51 7.66 4.64 -2.54
N THR A 52 8.54 4.19 -1.65
CA THR A 52 9.83 3.59 -1.96
C THR A 52 9.83 2.13 -1.54
N TYR A 53 10.27 1.27 -2.45
CA TYR A 53 10.36 -0.16 -2.27
C TYR A 53 11.82 -0.59 -2.32
N THR A 54 12.26 -1.32 -1.31
CA THR A 54 13.63 -1.83 -1.21
C THR A 54 13.58 -3.32 -0.94
N LEU A 55 14.19 -4.11 -1.81
CA LEU A 55 14.33 -5.54 -1.58
C LEU A 55 15.56 -5.75 -0.70
N ASN A 56 15.35 -6.25 0.51
CA ASN A 56 16.42 -6.49 1.49
C ASN A 56 17.06 -7.86 1.36
N SER A 57 16.32 -8.83 0.82
CA SER A 57 16.78 -10.21 0.62
C SER A 57 15.89 -10.91 -0.40
N GLY A 58 16.50 -11.77 -1.20
CA GLY A 58 15.81 -12.72 -2.08
C GLY A 58 15.78 -12.29 -3.55
N LEU A 59 15.15 -13.12 -4.39
CA LEU A 59 15.08 -12.87 -5.83
C LEU A 59 14.24 -11.62 -6.15
N PRO A 60 14.52 -10.93 -7.28
CA PRO A 60 13.71 -9.81 -7.75
C PRO A 60 12.21 -10.09 -7.68
N LEU A 61 11.47 -9.07 -7.26
CA LEU A 61 10.07 -9.15 -6.96
C LEU A 61 9.28 -8.16 -7.81
N THR A 62 8.29 -8.67 -8.52
CA THR A 62 7.30 -7.84 -9.19
C THR A 62 6.16 -7.49 -8.23
N ILE A 63 5.92 -6.20 -8.06
CA ILE A 63 4.83 -5.64 -7.26
C ILE A 63 3.93 -4.77 -8.13
N ARG A 64 2.71 -4.48 -7.67
CA ARG A 64 1.78 -3.58 -8.36
C ARG A 64 1.45 -2.36 -7.51
N HIS A 65 1.97 -1.20 -7.87
CA HIS A 65 1.73 0.09 -7.21
C HIS A 65 0.65 0.87 -7.96
N HIS A 66 -0.52 1.11 -7.33
CA HIS A 66 -1.66 1.82 -7.96
C HIS A 66 -2.09 1.29 -9.34
N GLY A 67 -1.82 0.01 -9.63
CA GLY A 67 -2.09 -0.61 -10.94
C GLY A 67 -0.89 -0.68 -11.88
N THR A 68 0.18 0.07 -11.59
CA THR A 68 1.46 0.02 -12.31
C THR A 68 2.34 -1.11 -11.78
N GLU A 69 2.84 -1.96 -12.67
CA GLU A 69 3.76 -3.04 -12.34
C GLU A 69 5.18 -2.49 -12.17
N LEU A 70 5.85 -2.86 -11.07
CA LEU A 70 7.20 -2.45 -10.73
C LEU A 70 8.02 -3.67 -10.36
N THR A 71 9.23 -3.78 -10.90
CA THR A 71 10.21 -4.80 -10.52
C THR A 71 11.20 -4.20 -9.55
N VAL A 72 11.29 -4.77 -8.35
CA VAL A 72 12.21 -4.35 -7.30
C VAL A 72 13.30 -5.40 -7.16
N SER A 73 14.56 -4.96 -7.16
CA SER A 73 15.75 -5.79 -7.00
C SER A 73 16.57 -5.30 -5.80
N GLU A 74 17.46 -6.13 -5.27
CA GLU A 74 18.25 -5.80 -4.07
C GLU A 74 19.17 -4.60 -4.26
N ASP A 75 19.69 -4.42 -5.47
CA ASP A 75 20.63 -3.34 -5.82
C ASP A 75 19.92 -2.02 -6.17
N ALA A 76 18.62 -2.08 -6.50
CA ALA A 76 17.88 -0.96 -7.08
C ALA A 76 16.56 -0.74 -6.35
N PRO A 77 16.52 0.12 -5.31
CA PRO A 77 15.26 0.56 -4.72
C PRO A 77 14.44 1.34 -5.76
N VAL A 78 13.14 1.10 -5.76
CA VAL A 78 12.21 1.72 -6.71
C VAL A 78 11.29 2.68 -5.98
N SER A 79 11.24 3.94 -6.44
CA SER A 79 10.35 4.95 -5.89
C SER A 79 9.28 5.36 -6.90
N HIS A 80 8.02 5.38 -6.47
CA HIS A 80 6.88 5.80 -7.29
C HIS A 80 6.00 6.83 -6.56
N PRO A 81 5.42 7.81 -7.29
CA PRO A 81 4.53 8.79 -6.71
C PRO A 81 3.19 8.17 -6.30
N ILE A 82 2.72 8.51 -5.10
CA ILE A 82 1.37 8.22 -4.63
C ILE A 82 0.48 9.38 -5.09
N PRO A 83 -0.60 9.11 -5.84
CA PRO A 83 -1.52 10.17 -6.25
C PRO A 83 -2.24 10.76 -5.04
N ASP A 84 -2.20 12.09 -4.93
CA ASP A 84 -2.99 12.84 -3.95
C ASP A 84 -4.48 12.64 -4.26
N LEU A 85 -5.17 11.94 -3.36
CA LEU A 85 -6.60 11.70 -3.45
C LEU A 85 -7.28 12.51 -2.34
N PRO A 86 -8.22 13.40 -2.67
CA PRO A 86 -8.85 14.25 -1.67
C PRO A 86 -9.53 13.40 -0.60
N HIS A 87 -9.29 13.77 0.66
CA HIS A 87 -9.89 13.13 1.82
C HIS A 87 -11.42 13.12 1.68
N ARG A 88 -12.00 11.92 1.63
CA ARG A 88 -13.47 11.79 1.73
C ARG A 88 -13.84 11.83 3.21
N PRO A 89 -14.92 12.55 3.57
CA PRO A 89 -15.40 12.52 4.94
C PRO A 89 -15.59 11.06 5.38
N ALA A 90 -15.25 10.78 6.64
CA ALA A 90 -15.35 9.44 7.19
C ALA A 90 -16.74 8.86 6.88
N PRO A 91 -16.85 7.62 6.39
CA PRO A 91 -18.15 7.03 6.12
C PRO A 91 -18.98 7.06 7.41
N GLY A 92 -20.19 7.63 7.32
CA GLY A 92 -21.11 7.66 8.44
C GLY A 92 -21.38 6.24 8.91
N GLN A 93 -20.99 5.92 10.15
CA GLN A 93 -21.30 4.62 10.72
C GLN A 93 -22.83 4.47 10.78
N PRO A 94 -23.40 3.32 10.40
CA PRO A 94 -24.83 3.09 10.54
C PRO A 94 -25.26 3.22 12.01
N PRO A 95 -26.49 3.69 12.27
CA PRO A 95 -26.94 4.19 13.58
C PRO A 95 -26.93 3.20 14.76
N HIS A 96 -26.53 1.95 14.56
CA HIS A 96 -26.44 0.91 15.59
C HIS A 96 -25.03 0.33 15.77
N ARG A 97 -24.00 1.01 15.24
CA ARG A 97 -22.61 0.54 15.24
C ARG A 97 -21.62 1.56 15.81
N ALA A 98 -22.07 2.45 16.69
CA ALA A 98 -21.15 3.28 17.45
C ALA A 98 -20.34 2.38 18.41
N PRO A 99 -19.00 2.50 18.46
CA PRO A 99 -18.21 1.76 19.43
C PRO A 99 -18.59 2.19 20.86
N ASN A 100 -18.71 1.21 21.76
CA ASN A 100 -18.99 1.44 23.16
C ASN A 100 -17.77 2.14 23.77
N ALA A 101 -17.87 3.43 24.09
CA ALA A 101 -16.81 4.15 24.78
C ALA A 101 -16.73 3.59 26.21
N ARG A 102 -15.62 2.93 26.54
CA ARG A 102 -15.27 2.58 27.91
C ARG A 102 -13.87 3.05 28.20
#